data_AF-A0A1H8DUH4-F1
#
_entry.id   AF-A0A1H8DUH4-F1
#
_cell.length_a   1.000
_cell.length_b   1.000
_cell.length_c   1.000
_cell.angle_alpha   90.00
_cell.angle_beta   90.00
_cell.angle_gamma   90.00
#
_symmetry.space_group_name_H-M   'P 1'
#
loop_
_entity.id
_entity.type
_entity.pdbx_description
1 polymer ?
#
loop_
_entity_poly.entity_id
_entity_poly.type
_entity_poly.pdbx_seq_one_letter_code
_entity_poly.pdbx_strand_id
1 'polypeptide(L)'
;MRIRARSRLLAGSGRTAAVAAALLPALALTAACGGGGGKSGASDTGTPQNVRASGAVSTVNLTQALLTSKDVSDVQVLPAGSKEQLLGPRQLTDAPACQPVADQWSSQPAHPRQVYAGAMVTDTAAQDKKAKTISLSVVASYKAGEAKAVLDDLTAALKTCTSYNTTRNGTATTFTVHAVAPGGGYGDQQVAYTIGDKAKGTAGQVLVTVIRVGDTTAAYETLRTDHTPATLRAAIPQKQVAKLREAAKPN
;
A
#
# COMPACT_ATOMS: atom_id res chain seq x y z
N MET A 1 4.83 30.14 52.17
CA MET A 1 4.68 31.42 51.45
C MET A 1 3.56 31.27 50.42
N ARG A 2 2.79 32.32 50.16
CA ARG A 2 1.35 32.31 49.83
C ARG A 2 0.99 31.84 48.40
N ILE A 3 -0.09 31.06 48.35
CA ILE A 3 -0.97 30.83 47.19
C ILE A 3 -1.65 32.15 46.80
N ARG A 4 -1.66 32.51 45.51
CA ARG A 4 -2.66 33.41 44.91
C ARG A 4 -2.95 33.02 43.46
N ALA A 5 -4.16 32.50 43.26
CA ALA A 5 -4.86 32.48 41.98
C ALA A 5 -5.24 33.89 41.54
N ARG A 6 -5.30 34.14 40.22
CA ARG A 6 -6.19 35.15 39.62
C ARG A 6 -6.72 34.68 38.28
N SER A 7 -8.02 34.42 38.29
CA SER A 7 -8.91 34.28 37.14
C SER A 7 -9.32 35.64 36.58
N ARG A 8 -9.49 35.73 35.25
CA ARG A 8 -10.39 36.65 34.49
C ARG A 8 -10.75 35.86 33.22
N LEU A 9 -11.96 35.37 32.94
CA LEU A 9 -13.31 35.92 32.77
C LEU A 9 -13.46 37.00 31.67
N LEU A 10 -14.10 36.56 30.58
CA LEU A 10 -15.28 37.12 29.87
C LEU A 10 -15.13 37.83 28.51
N ALA A 11 -16.20 37.56 27.73
CA ALA A 11 -16.73 38.21 26.51
C ALA A 11 -16.02 37.86 25.19
N GLY A 12 -16.71 37.54 24.10
CA GLY A 12 -18.14 37.61 23.81
C GLY A 12 -18.38 37.20 22.36
N SER A 13 -19.60 36.74 22.10
CA SER A 13 -20.15 36.23 20.85
C SER A 13 -20.16 37.24 19.70
N GLY A 14 -19.99 36.75 18.46
CA GLY A 14 -20.28 37.52 17.24
C GLY A 14 -20.56 36.60 16.06
N ARG A 15 -21.84 36.47 15.70
CA ARG A 15 -22.35 35.82 14.49
C ARG A 15 -22.12 36.73 13.26
N THR A 16 -21.72 36.15 12.13
CA THR A 16 -21.99 36.65 10.75
C THR A 16 -21.80 35.45 9.81
N ALA A 17 -22.88 34.85 9.32
CA ALA A 17 -23.62 35.18 8.10
C ALA A 17 -22.93 34.68 6.82
N ALA A 18 -23.63 33.77 6.15
CA ALA A 18 -23.27 33.11 4.91
C ALA A 18 -23.26 34.06 3.70
N VAL A 19 -22.40 33.78 2.72
CA VAL A 19 -22.60 34.17 1.33
C VAL A 19 -22.26 32.97 0.45
N ALA A 20 -23.29 32.45 -0.21
CA ALA A 20 -23.20 31.52 -1.31
C ALA A 20 -22.90 32.30 -2.60
N ALA A 21 -22.00 31.80 -3.44
CA ALA A 21 -21.94 32.17 -4.85
C ALA A 21 -21.46 30.96 -5.66
N ALA A 22 -22.40 30.35 -6.37
CA ALA A 22 -22.17 29.33 -7.38
C ALA A 22 -21.65 30.00 -8.66
N LEU A 23 -20.59 29.45 -9.25
CA LEU A 23 -20.17 29.75 -10.62
C LEU A 23 -19.78 28.45 -11.32
N LEU A 24 -20.70 27.96 -12.14
CA LEU A 24 -20.46 26.98 -13.20
C LEU A 24 -20.10 27.76 -14.48
N PRO A 25 -19.05 27.36 -15.21
CA PRO A 25 -19.00 27.56 -16.65
C PRO A 25 -19.15 26.21 -17.36
N ALA A 26 -20.21 26.11 -18.15
CA ALA A 26 -20.45 25.05 -19.10
C ALA A 26 -19.73 25.33 -20.43
N LEU A 27 -19.17 24.26 -21.01
CA LEU A 27 -19.09 23.92 -22.44
C LEU A 27 -18.53 24.95 -23.45
N ALA A 28 -17.45 24.54 -24.13
CA ALA A 28 -17.36 24.67 -25.59
C ALA A 28 -16.46 23.55 -26.16
N LEU A 29 -17.09 22.55 -26.77
CA LEU A 29 -16.43 21.61 -27.68
C LEU A 29 -16.20 22.31 -29.02
N THR A 30 -14.96 22.54 -29.41
CA THR A 30 -14.59 22.89 -30.78
C THR A 30 -14.20 21.63 -31.54
N ALA A 31 -15.18 21.03 -32.23
CA ALA A 31 -14.91 20.08 -33.30
C ALA A 31 -14.56 20.87 -34.56
N ALA A 32 -13.26 20.93 -34.89
CA ALA A 32 -12.79 21.42 -36.18
C ALA A 32 -12.40 20.21 -37.06
N CYS A 33 -13.19 20.01 -38.10
CA CYS A 33 -12.89 19.13 -39.24
C CYS A 33 -11.91 19.87 -40.16
N GLY A 34 -10.82 19.20 -40.58
CA GLY A 34 -9.86 19.75 -41.53
C GLY A 34 -9.12 18.63 -42.24
N GLY A 35 -9.60 18.27 -43.43
CA GLY A 35 -8.92 17.38 -44.35
C GLY A 35 -7.92 18.14 -45.24
N GLY A 36 -6.81 17.48 -45.58
CA GLY A 36 -5.84 17.97 -46.55
C GLY A 36 -4.59 17.09 -46.57
N GLY A 37 -4.38 16.35 -47.66
CA GLY A 37 -3.27 15.40 -47.80
C GLY A 37 -1.92 16.04 -48.14
N GLY A 38 -0.83 15.31 -47.88
CA GLY A 38 0.52 15.70 -48.29
C GLY A 38 1.61 14.92 -47.57
N LYS A 39 2.42 14.19 -48.33
CA LYS A 39 3.49 13.25 -47.94
C LYS A 39 4.62 13.84 -47.08
N SER A 40 5.27 12.92 -46.36
CA SER A 40 6.69 12.89 -45.93
C SER A 40 7.07 13.53 -44.59
N GLY A 41 7.56 12.69 -43.67
CA GLY A 41 8.33 13.11 -42.49
C GLY A 41 7.99 12.31 -41.24
N ALA A 42 8.60 11.14 -41.07
CA ALA A 42 8.51 10.37 -39.84
C ALA A 42 9.26 11.10 -38.72
N SER A 43 8.51 11.80 -37.87
CA SER A 43 8.93 12.27 -36.55
C SER A 43 7.88 11.80 -35.56
N ASP A 44 8.18 10.69 -34.89
CA ASP A 44 7.32 10.02 -33.91
C ASP A 44 7.28 10.84 -32.61
N THR A 45 6.42 11.87 -32.58
CA THR A 45 6.07 12.57 -31.35
C THR A 45 4.97 11.80 -30.64
N GLY A 46 5.41 10.97 -29.69
CA GLY A 46 4.59 10.08 -28.87
C GLY A 46 3.37 10.78 -28.25
N THR A 47 2.20 10.42 -28.76
CA THR A 47 0.95 10.56 -28.01
C THR A 47 1.03 9.62 -26.80
N PRO A 48 0.54 9.98 -25.60
CA PRO A 48 0.52 9.06 -24.47
C PRO A 48 -0.34 7.85 -24.82
N GLN A 49 0.29 6.74 -25.18
CA GLN A 49 -0.41 5.47 -25.27
C GLN A 49 -0.93 5.16 -23.88
N ASN A 50 -2.25 5.15 -23.74
CA ASN A 50 -2.92 4.50 -22.62
C ASN A 50 -2.40 3.05 -22.60
N VAL A 51 -1.46 2.78 -21.69
CA VAL A 51 -0.95 1.43 -21.45
C VAL A 51 -2.15 0.60 -21.05
N ARG A 52 -2.62 -0.26 -21.97
CA ARG A 52 -3.59 -1.30 -21.63
C ARG A 52 -2.97 -2.09 -20.49
N ALA A 53 -3.63 -2.10 -19.34
CA ALA A 53 -3.31 -3.00 -18.25
C ALA A 53 -3.41 -4.43 -18.80
N SER A 54 -2.27 -4.99 -19.18
CA SER A 54 -2.09 -6.39 -19.60
C SER A 54 -1.71 -7.28 -18.42
N GLY A 55 -1.80 -6.75 -17.19
CA GLY A 55 -1.75 -7.57 -15.99
C GLY A 55 -2.90 -8.57 -16.00
N ALA A 56 -2.69 -9.75 -15.42
CA ALA A 56 -3.70 -10.81 -15.37
C ALA A 56 -5.03 -10.35 -14.73
N VAL A 57 -5.00 -9.27 -13.94
CA VAL A 57 -6.18 -8.62 -13.38
C VAL A 57 -6.16 -7.13 -13.73
N SER A 58 -7.27 -6.62 -14.29
CA SER A 58 -7.44 -5.20 -14.60
C SER A 58 -7.46 -4.35 -13.32
N THR A 59 -7.17 -3.04 -13.42
CA THR A 59 -7.25 -2.11 -12.27
C THR A 59 -8.61 -2.16 -11.58
N VAL A 60 -9.69 -2.23 -12.38
CA VAL A 60 -11.07 -2.24 -11.87
C VAL A 60 -11.30 -3.51 -11.05
N ASN A 61 -10.96 -4.67 -11.60
CA ASN A 61 -11.13 -5.95 -10.93
C ASN A 61 -10.26 -6.03 -9.66
N LEU A 62 -9.04 -5.50 -9.70
CA LEU A 62 -8.14 -5.48 -8.53
C LEU A 62 -8.69 -4.57 -7.41
N THR A 63 -9.24 -3.41 -7.77
CA THR A 63 -9.83 -2.47 -6.79
C THR A 63 -11.08 -3.07 -6.14
N GLN A 64 -11.90 -3.78 -6.91
CA GLN A 64 -13.06 -4.53 -6.39
C GLN A 64 -12.65 -5.73 -5.53
N ALA A 65 -11.48 -6.31 -5.80
CA ALA A 65 -10.91 -7.39 -5.00
C ALA A 65 -10.41 -6.92 -3.63
N LEU A 66 -10.17 -5.62 -3.41
CA LEU A 66 -9.74 -5.10 -2.13
C LEU A 66 -10.76 -5.42 -1.03
N LEU A 67 -10.30 -5.76 0.17
CA LEU A 67 -11.18 -5.96 1.32
C LEU A 67 -12.06 -4.72 1.59
N THR A 68 -13.24 -4.98 2.15
CA THR A 68 -14.17 -3.99 2.69
C THR A 68 -14.53 -4.39 4.12
N SER A 69 -15.07 -3.48 4.93
CA SER A 69 -15.51 -3.80 6.29
C SER A 69 -16.65 -4.84 6.36
N LYS A 70 -17.28 -5.18 5.22
CA LYS A 70 -18.31 -6.23 5.12
C LYS A 70 -17.71 -7.61 4.90
N ASP A 71 -16.44 -7.69 4.50
CA ASP A 71 -15.82 -8.95 4.07
C ASP A 71 -15.38 -9.82 5.24
N VAL A 72 -15.02 -9.21 6.37
CA VAL A 72 -14.53 -9.90 7.58
C VAL A 72 -15.16 -9.25 8.80
N SER A 73 -15.74 -10.03 9.71
CA SER A 73 -16.31 -9.50 10.95
C SER A 73 -15.23 -8.83 11.81
N ASP A 74 -15.63 -7.78 12.52
CA ASP A 74 -14.74 -7.06 13.45
C ASP A 74 -13.49 -6.50 12.77
N VAL A 75 -13.56 -6.20 11.47
CA VAL A 75 -12.52 -5.51 10.71
C VAL A 75 -13.08 -4.20 10.17
N GLN A 76 -12.36 -3.12 10.41
CA GLN A 76 -12.60 -1.84 9.74
C GLN A 76 -11.60 -1.69 8.59
N VAL A 77 -12.11 -1.39 7.40
CA VAL A 77 -11.29 -1.14 6.22
C VAL A 77 -11.49 0.28 5.73
N LEU A 78 -10.39 1.02 5.61
CA LEU A 78 -10.34 2.36 5.06
C LEU A 78 -9.47 2.33 3.80
N PRO A 79 -10.04 2.44 2.59
CA PRO A 79 -9.26 2.53 1.36
C PRO A 79 -8.24 3.66 1.42
N ALA A 80 -7.05 3.44 0.84
CA ALA A 80 -6.05 4.48 0.77
C ALA A 80 -6.53 5.64 -0.12
N GLY A 81 -6.28 6.87 0.33
CA GLY A 81 -6.66 8.08 -0.40
C GLY A 81 -5.73 8.40 -1.55
N SER A 82 -4.50 7.87 -1.53
CA SER A 82 -3.51 8.06 -2.61
C SER A 82 -2.53 6.90 -2.69
N LYS A 83 -1.74 6.87 -3.78
CA LYS A 83 -0.70 5.86 -4.01
C LYS A 83 0.50 6.03 -3.10
N GLU A 84 0.82 7.27 -2.74
CA GLU A 84 1.93 7.65 -1.85
C GLU A 84 1.67 7.25 -0.40
N GLN A 85 0.39 7.09 -0.02
CA GLN A 85 0.01 6.49 1.25
C GLN A 85 0.36 4.99 1.31
N LEU A 86 0.38 4.31 0.16
CA LEU A 86 0.61 2.86 0.08
C LEU A 86 2.09 2.51 -0.07
N LEU A 87 2.79 3.24 -0.94
CA LEU A 87 4.16 2.92 -1.34
C LEU A 87 5.02 4.18 -1.33
N GLY A 88 6.20 4.08 -0.75
CA GLY A 88 7.19 5.14 -0.76
C GLY A 88 7.91 5.25 -2.11
N PRO A 89 8.80 6.25 -2.28
CA PRO A 89 9.66 6.35 -3.46
C PRO A 89 10.60 5.14 -3.59
N ARG A 90 11.41 5.14 -4.66
CA ARG A 90 12.51 4.18 -4.80
C ARG A 90 13.42 4.21 -3.59
N GLN A 91 13.78 3.03 -3.10
CA GLN A 91 14.72 2.86 -1.98
C GLN A 91 15.88 2.04 -2.49
N LEU A 92 17.10 2.52 -2.29
CA LEU A 92 18.29 1.71 -2.51
C LEU A 92 18.80 1.22 -1.17
N THR A 93 19.20 -0.04 -1.14
CA THR A 93 19.88 -0.65 0.00
C THR A 93 21.39 -0.61 -0.22
N ASP A 94 22.15 -0.50 0.85
CA ASP A 94 23.61 -0.68 0.83
C ASP A 94 24.03 -2.15 0.61
N ALA A 95 23.14 -3.09 0.91
CA ALA A 95 23.30 -4.51 0.64
C ALA A 95 22.36 -4.95 -0.50
N PRO A 96 22.87 -5.32 -1.70
CA PRO A 96 22.02 -5.72 -2.83
C PRO A 96 21.10 -6.91 -2.53
N ALA A 97 21.54 -7.85 -1.68
CA ALA A 97 20.72 -8.98 -1.25
C ALA A 97 19.47 -8.58 -0.44
N CYS A 98 19.42 -7.36 0.08
CA CYS A 98 18.26 -6.80 0.79
C CYS A 98 17.31 -6.01 -0.11
N GLN A 99 17.68 -5.76 -1.37
CA GLN A 99 16.89 -4.93 -2.28
C GLN A 99 15.45 -5.45 -2.46
N PRO A 100 15.18 -6.77 -2.57
CA PRO A 100 13.80 -7.28 -2.66
C PRO A 100 12.94 -6.91 -1.44
N VAL A 101 13.52 -6.85 -0.24
CA VAL A 101 12.81 -6.46 0.98
C VAL A 101 12.40 -4.98 0.94
N ALA A 102 13.28 -4.11 0.42
CA ALA A 102 12.99 -2.68 0.26
C ALA A 102 11.98 -2.41 -0.87
N ASP A 103 12.08 -3.15 -1.98
CA ASP A 103 11.22 -3.03 -3.16
C ASP A 103 9.75 -3.37 -2.85
N GLN A 104 9.49 -4.22 -1.85
CA GLN A 104 8.14 -4.57 -1.42
C GLN A 104 7.28 -3.34 -1.07
N TRP A 105 7.90 -2.27 -0.56
CA TRP A 105 7.21 -1.03 -0.13
C TRP A 105 7.60 0.20 -0.96
N SER A 106 8.17 -0.03 -2.15
CA SER A 106 8.55 1.01 -3.10
C SER A 106 7.56 1.12 -4.26
N SER A 107 7.34 2.33 -4.76
CA SER A 107 6.60 2.60 -6.00
C SER A 107 7.39 2.26 -7.27
N GLN A 108 8.71 2.02 -7.15
CA GLN A 108 9.61 1.69 -8.26
C GLN A 108 10.45 0.44 -7.95
N PRO A 109 9.82 -0.73 -7.72
CA PRO A 109 10.52 -1.99 -7.47
C PRO A 109 11.22 -2.50 -8.74
N ALA A 110 12.14 -3.46 -8.58
CA ALA A 110 12.76 -4.19 -9.68
C ALA A 110 11.73 -4.90 -10.58
N HIS A 111 10.67 -5.45 -9.98
CA HIS A 111 9.53 -6.08 -10.67
C HIS A 111 8.32 -5.13 -10.69
N PRO A 112 8.05 -4.41 -11.79
CA PRO A 112 7.04 -3.35 -11.80
C PRO A 112 5.62 -3.90 -11.64
N ARG A 113 4.91 -3.39 -10.63
CA ARG A 113 3.47 -3.57 -10.47
C ARG A 113 2.77 -2.88 -11.63
N GLN A 114 1.94 -3.60 -12.38
CA GLN A 114 1.14 -2.99 -13.46
C GLN A 114 0.09 -2.06 -12.86
N VAL A 115 -0.57 -2.53 -11.80
CA VAL A 115 -1.59 -1.80 -11.05
C VAL A 115 -1.51 -2.20 -9.59
N TYR A 116 -1.86 -1.29 -8.69
CA TYR A 116 -1.97 -1.58 -7.27
C TYR A 116 -3.03 -0.71 -6.60
N ALA A 117 -3.65 -1.26 -5.56
CA ALA A 117 -4.62 -0.62 -4.69
C ALA A 117 -4.36 -1.08 -3.25
N GLY A 118 -4.95 -0.41 -2.26
CA GLY A 118 -4.69 -0.77 -0.88
C GLY A 118 -5.59 -0.04 0.11
N ALA A 119 -5.49 -0.45 1.36
CA ALA A 119 -6.31 0.05 2.45
C ALA A 119 -5.59 -0.09 3.79
N MET A 120 -5.98 0.73 4.75
CA MET A 120 -5.75 0.45 6.16
C MET A 120 -6.80 -0.53 6.67
N VAL A 121 -6.35 -1.62 7.29
CA VAL A 121 -7.17 -2.70 7.84
C VAL A 121 -6.95 -2.74 9.34
N THR A 122 -7.95 -2.35 10.12
CA THR A 122 -7.89 -2.38 11.58
C THR A 122 -8.67 -3.58 12.09
N ASP A 123 -8.00 -4.49 12.78
CA ASP A 123 -8.64 -5.59 13.48
C ASP A 123 -9.17 -5.10 14.84
N THR A 124 -10.47 -5.25 15.03
CA THR A 124 -11.21 -4.81 16.22
C THR A 124 -11.74 -5.96 17.06
N ALA A 125 -11.43 -7.20 16.68
CA ALA A 125 -11.85 -8.41 17.39
C ALA A 125 -11.23 -8.55 18.79
N ALA A 126 -10.06 -7.95 19.02
CA ALA A 126 -9.43 -7.95 20.33
C ALA A 126 -10.31 -7.27 21.39
N GLN A 127 -10.39 -7.90 22.57
CA GLN A 127 -11.08 -7.32 23.72
C GLN A 127 -10.31 -6.13 24.29
N ASP A 128 -8.97 -6.20 24.29
CA ASP A 128 -8.13 -5.07 24.65
C ASP A 128 -8.17 -3.99 23.56
N LYS A 129 -9.00 -2.97 23.81
CA LYS A 129 -9.16 -1.82 22.89
C LYS A 129 -7.94 -0.91 22.83
N LYS A 130 -6.96 -1.07 23.72
CA LYS A 130 -5.69 -0.31 23.72
C LYS A 130 -4.62 -0.96 22.84
N ALA A 131 -4.79 -2.23 22.50
CA ALA A 131 -3.85 -3.01 21.68
C ALA A 131 -4.45 -3.36 20.31
N LYS A 132 -4.72 -2.34 19.50
CA LYS A 132 -5.28 -2.52 18.16
C LYS A 132 -4.22 -3.07 17.23
N THR A 133 -4.62 -4.03 16.39
CA THR A 133 -3.79 -4.51 15.29
C THR A 133 -4.19 -3.77 14.02
N ILE A 134 -3.23 -3.09 13.40
CA ILE A 134 -3.46 -2.25 12.23
C ILE A 134 -2.53 -2.77 11.13
N SER A 135 -3.09 -2.99 9.94
CA SER A 135 -2.32 -3.39 8.76
C SER A 135 -2.48 -2.38 7.64
N LEU A 136 -1.38 -1.94 7.04
CA LEU A 136 -1.40 -1.40 5.68
C LEU A 136 -1.48 -2.60 4.73
N SER A 137 -2.53 -2.67 3.91
CA SER A 137 -2.74 -3.70 2.90
C SER A 137 -2.50 -3.14 1.51
N VAL A 138 -1.72 -3.83 0.69
CA VAL A 138 -1.50 -3.52 -0.73
C VAL A 138 -1.78 -4.76 -1.57
N VAL A 139 -2.73 -4.66 -2.48
CA VAL A 139 -2.92 -5.63 -3.55
C VAL A 139 -2.31 -5.12 -4.84
N ALA A 140 -1.66 -5.99 -5.60
CA ALA A 140 -1.00 -5.62 -6.85
C ALA A 140 -1.17 -6.70 -7.90
N SER A 141 -1.25 -6.29 -9.17
CA SER A 141 -1.17 -7.18 -10.33
C SER A 141 0.14 -6.94 -11.07
N TYR A 142 0.68 -8.01 -11.63
CA TYR A 142 1.92 -8.03 -12.38
C TYR A 142 1.68 -8.61 -13.78
N LYS A 143 2.71 -8.53 -14.63
CA LYS A 143 2.75 -9.33 -15.85
C LYS A 143 2.84 -10.81 -15.47
N ALA A 144 2.49 -11.68 -16.42
CA ALA A 144 2.58 -13.12 -16.26
C ALA A 144 3.97 -13.54 -15.73
N GLY A 145 3.99 -14.28 -14.62
CA GLY A 145 5.21 -14.78 -13.97
C GLY A 145 5.93 -13.81 -13.04
N GLU A 146 5.75 -12.49 -13.19
CA GLU A 146 6.48 -11.49 -12.39
C GLU A 146 6.08 -11.53 -10.90
N ALA A 147 4.82 -11.83 -10.58
CA ALA A 147 4.42 -11.99 -9.18
C ALA A 147 5.14 -13.17 -8.50
N LYS A 148 5.43 -14.23 -9.25
CA LYS A 148 6.22 -15.36 -8.77
C LYS A 148 7.67 -14.95 -8.55
N ALA A 149 8.27 -14.23 -9.50
CA ALA A 149 9.62 -13.71 -9.37
C ALA A 149 9.78 -12.84 -8.11
N VAL A 150 8.82 -11.94 -7.83
CA VAL A 150 8.80 -11.14 -6.59
C VAL A 150 8.89 -12.01 -5.33
N LEU A 151 8.08 -13.07 -5.22
CA LEU A 151 8.10 -13.93 -4.04
C LEU A 151 9.33 -14.83 -3.98
N ASP A 152 9.84 -15.27 -5.12
CA ASP A 152 11.07 -16.07 -5.19
C ASP A 152 12.28 -15.21 -4.72
N ASP A 153 12.38 -13.97 -5.18
CA ASP A 153 13.41 -13.01 -4.79
C ASP A 153 13.31 -12.61 -3.32
N LEU A 154 12.09 -12.35 -2.82
CA LEU A 154 11.88 -12.12 -1.38
C LEU A 154 12.30 -13.33 -0.55
N THR A 155 11.93 -14.54 -0.97
CA THR A 155 12.32 -15.77 -0.27
C THR A 155 13.84 -15.95 -0.25
N ALA A 156 14.52 -15.63 -1.36
CA ALA A 156 15.97 -15.66 -1.43
C ALA A 156 16.60 -14.60 -0.53
N ALA A 157 16.13 -13.35 -0.60
CA ALA A 157 16.60 -12.24 0.22
C ALA A 157 16.49 -12.53 1.71
N LEU A 158 15.36 -13.09 2.16
CA LEU A 158 15.11 -13.39 3.57
C LEU A 158 16.06 -14.46 4.17
N LYS A 159 16.80 -15.21 3.35
CA LYS A 159 17.83 -16.15 3.83
C LYS A 159 19.11 -15.45 4.28
N THR A 160 19.41 -14.27 3.73
CA THR A 160 20.71 -13.61 3.91
C THR A 160 20.60 -12.15 4.36
N CYS A 161 19.49 -11.49 4.07
CA CYS A 161 19.24 -10.11 4.47
C CYS A 161 18.79 -10.06 5.94
N THR A 162 19.71 -9.65 6.82
CA THR A 162 19.43 -9.46 8.26
C THR A 162 19.37 -7.99 8.66
N SER A 163 19.99 -7.11 7.88
CA SER A 163 19.95 -5.67 8.06
C SER A 163 20.36 -4.95 6.78
N TYR A 164 19.85 -3.75 6.57
CA TYR A 164 20.32 -2.84 5.51
C TYR A 164 20.14 -1.39 5.91
N ASN A 165 20.93 -0.51 5.32
CA ASN A 165 20.75 0.93 5.36
C ASN A 165 20.05 1.42 4.10
N THR A 166 19.18 2.42 4.26
CA THR A 166 18.63 3.17 3.13
C THR A 166 18.54 4.65 3.49
N THR A 167 18.68 5.52 2.49
CA THR A 167 18.55 6.96 2.68
C THR A 167 17.21 7.42 2.13
N ARG A 168 16.37 8.00 3.00
CA ARG A 168 15.07 8.58 2.63
C ARG A 168 15.09 10.07 2.97
N ASN A 169 14.89 10.92 1.96
CA ASN A 169 14.87 12.38 2.11
C ASN A 169 16.11 12.94 2.85
N GLY A 170 17.29 12.40 2.53
CA GLY A 170 18.56 12.79 3.16
C GLY A 170 18.84 12.14 4.53
N THR A 171 17.89 11.39 5.09
CA THR A 171 18.05 10.69 6.37
C THR A 171 18.40 9.22 6.12
N ALA A 172 19.57 8.80 6.60
CA ALA A 172 19.94 7.39 6.64
C ALA A 172 19.15 6.67 7.75
N THR A 173 18.57 5.53 7.43
CA THR A 173 17.84 4.66 8.37
C THR A 173 18.37 3.24 8.23
N THR A 174 18.69 2.62 9.36
CA THR A 174 19.08 1.20 9.43
C THR A 174 17.87 0.36 9.77
N PHE A 175 17.52 -0.58 8.89
CA PHE A 175 16.49 -1.57 9.13
C PHE A 175 17.09 -2.91 9.55
N THR A 176 16.46 -3.60 10.50
CA THR A 176 16.70 -5.00 10.81
C THR A 176 15.61 -5.87 10.21
N VAL A 177 15.96 -7.03 9.68
CA VAL A 177 15.07 -7.95 8.98
C VAL A 177 15.21 -9.34 9.57
N HIS A 178 14.09 -9.99 9.88
CA HIS A 178 14.08 -11.36 10.37
C HIS A 178 12.96 -12.16 9.71
N ALA A 179 13.32 -13.24 9.01
CA ALA A 179 12.31 -14.18 8.52
C ALA A 179 11.54 -14.78 9.70
N VAL A 180 10.22 -14.96 9.53
CA VAL A 180 9.38 -15.66 10.51
C VAL A 180 8.53 -16.70 9.80
N ALA A 181 8.08 -17.71 10.54
CA ALA A 181 7.17 -18.69 9.99
C ALA A 181 5.88 -17.99 9.51
N PRO A 182 5.39 -18.26 8.29
CA PRO A 182 4.12 -17.74 7.85
C PRO A 182 3.00 -18.29 8.74
N GLY A 183 2.06 -17.42 9.16
CA GLY A 183 0.95 -17.80 10.04
C GLY A 183 -0.10 -18.74 9.40
N GLY A 184 0.17 -19.27 8.22
CA GLY A 184 -0.71 -20.14 7.43
C GLY A 184 -0.10 -20.46 6.07
N GLY A 185 -0.83 -21.21 5.24
CA GLY A 185 -0.50 -21.48 3.84
C GLY A 185 -1.54 -20.84 2.92
N TYR A 186 -1.49 -19.52 2.77
CA TYR A 186 -2.44 -18.78 1.95
C TYR A 186 -1.92 -18.60 0.52
N GLY A 187 -2.84 -18.60 -0.44
CA GLY A 187 -2.51 -18.41 -1.85
C GLY A 187 -1.67 -19.55 -2.42
N ASP A 188 -0.81 -19.20 -3.37
CA ASP A 188 0.08 -20.14 -4.07
C ASP A 188 1.50 -20.11 -3.47
N GLN A 189 1.92 -18.95 -2.97
CA GLN A 189 3.19 -18.73 -2.26
C GLN A 189 2.95 -17.70 -1.15
N GLN A 190 3.69 -17.84 -0.05
CA GLN A 190 3.62 -16.90 1.07
C GLN A 190 4.99 -16.75 1.73
N VAL A 191 5.35 -15.52 2.07
CA VAL A 191 6.48 -15.21 2.96
C VAL A 191 6.01 -14.33 4.12
N ALA A 192 6.68 -14.45 5.26
CA ALA A 192 6.50 -13.57 6.39
C ALA A 192 7.86 -13.22 7.00
N TYR A 193 7.99 -11.97 7.44
CA TYR A 193 9.20 -11.47 8.09
C TYR A 193 8.85 -10.29 8.99
N THR A 194 9.68 -10.02 10.00
CA THR A 194 9.64 -8.75 10.69
C THR A 194 10.68 -7.81 10.09
N ILE A 195 10.32 -6.53 10.03
CA ILE A 195 11.24 -5.46 9.68
C ILE A 195 11.08 -4.33 10.69
N GLY A 196 12.16 -3.67 11.08
CA GLY A 196 12.07 -2.56 12.01
C GLY A 196 13.21 -1.57 11.89
N ASP A 197 12.92 -0.30 12.17
CA ASP A 197 13.93 0.74 12.31
C ASP A 197 14.73 0.50 13.59
N LYS A 198 16.04 0.23 13.44
CA LYS A 198 16.94 -0.09 14.54
C LYS A 198 16.95 1.00 15.61
N ALA A 199 16.80 2.28 15.23
CA ALA A 199 16.79 3.40 16.17
C ALA A 199 15.51 3.46 17.02
N LYS A 200 14.42 2.84 16.56
CA LYS A 200 13.12 2.81 17.25
C LYS A 200 12.89 1.56 18.08
N GLY A 201 13.79 0.57 18.01
CA GLY A 201 13.63 -0.72 18.69
C GLY A 201 12.29 -1.39 18.35
N THR A 202 11.65 -2.00 19.35
CA THR A 202 10.38 -2.71 19.17
C THR A 202 9.23 -1.81 18.70
N ALA A 203 9.26 -0.51 19.04
CA ALA A 203 8.24 0.44 18.62
C ALA A 203 8.25 0.71 17.11
N GLY A 204 9.37 0.46 16.44
CA GLY A 204 9.51 0.58 14.99
C GLY A 204 9.37 -0.74 14.22
N GLN A 205 9.04 -1.84 14.90
CA GLN A 205 8.97 -3.16 14.28
C GLN A 205 7.56 -3.48 13.79
N VAL A 206 7.47 -4.02 12.58
CA VAL A 206 6.23 -4.47 11.95
C VAL A 206 6.38 -5.90 11.46
N LEU A 207 5.28 -6.64 11.40
CA LEU A 207 5.17 -7.91 10.70
C LEU A 207 4.81 -7.63 9.24
N VAL A 208 5.60 -8.11 8.30
CA VAL A 208 5.25 -8.14 6.89
C VAL A 208 4.79 -9.55 6.50
N THR A 209 3.66 -9.64 5.80
CA THR A 209 3.18 -10.87 5.17
C THR A 209 2.88 -10.59 3.70
N VAL A 210 3.47 -11.35 2.79
CA VAL A 210 3.23 -11.23 1.34
C VAL A 210 2.74 -12.56 0.81
N ILE A 211 1.61 -12.54 0.12
CA ILE A 211 0.93 -13.72 -0.42
C ILE A 211 0.75 -13.54 -1.93
N ARG A 212 1.13 -14.55 -2.70
CA ARG A 212 0.88 -14.62 -4.15
C ARG A 212 -0.40 -15.38 -4.45
N VAL A 213 -1.16 -14.91 -5.44
CA VAL A 213 -2.29 -15.61 -6.07
C VAL A 213 -2.21 -15.37 -7.58
N GLY A 214 -1.84 -16.39 -8.35
CA GLY A 214 -1.53 -16.24 -9.78
C GLY A 214 -0.48 -15.14 -10.00
N ASP A 215 -0.81 -14.18 -10.86
CA ASP A 215 0.02 -12.98 -11.15
C ASP A 215 -0.37 -11.76 -10.30
N THR A 216 -0.93 -11.99 -9.11
CA THR A 216 -1.24 -10.94 -8.14
C THR A 216 -0.59 -11.21 -6.79
N THR A 217 -0.41 -10.15 -6.00
CA THR A 217 0.03 -10.25 -4.60
C THR A 217 -0.91 -9.51 -3.67
N ALA A 218 -1.06 -10.00 -2.44
CA ALA A 218 -1.54 -9.24 -1.29
C ALA A 218 -0.41 -9.12 -0.27
N ALA A 219 -0.02 -7.90 0.07
CA ALA A 219 1.01 -7.60 1.05
C ALA A 219 0.41 -6.84 2.23
N TYR A 220 0.85 -7.18 3.44
CA TYR A 220 0.41 -6.56 4.68
C TYR A 220 1.62 -6.11 5.48
N GLU A 221 1.63 -4.86 5.94
CA GLU A 221 2.50 -4.37 7.00
C GLU A 221 1.67 -4.18 8.26
N THR A 222 1.82 -5.09 9.22
CA THR A 222 0.98 -5.20 10.41
C THR A 222 1.75 -4.77 11.65
N LEU A 223 1.16 -3.88 12.43
CA LEU A 223 1.67 -3.45 13.73
C LEU A 223 0.61 -3.58 14.82
N ARG A 224 1.05 -3.52 16.07
CA ARG A 224 0.18 -3.32 17.23
C ARG A 224 0.45 -1.97 17.87
N THR A 225 -0.60 -1.30 18.32
CA THR A 225 -0.50 0.02 18.96
C THR A 225 0.19 0.00 20.32
N ASP A 226 0.36 -1.19 20.92
CA ASP A 226 1.09 -1.41 22.17
C ASP A 226 2.57 -1.80 21.95
N HIS A 227 3.05 -1.80 20.70
CA HIS A 227 4.42 -2.13 20.32
C HIS A 227 4.88 -3.56 20.68
N THR A 228 3.93 -4.46 20.93
CA THR A 228 4.22 -5.89 21.05
C THR A 228 4.24 -6.56 19.67
N PRO A 229 4.83 -7.77 19.54
CA PRO A 229 4.87 -8.48 18.27
C PRO A 229 3.47 -8.63 17.65
N ALA A 230 3.33 -8.16 16.41
CA ALA A 230 2.08 -8.21 15.69
C ALA A 230 1.81 -9.60 15.11
N THR A 231 0.53 -9.93 14.96
CA THR A 231 0.05 -11.10 14.22
C THR A 231 -1.03 -10.65 13.23
N LEU A 232 -1.10 -11.30 12.07
CA LEU A 232 -2.16 -11.06 11.10
C LEU A 232 -3.27 -12.09 11.31
N ARG A 233 -4.48 -11.66 11.72
CA ARG A 233 -5.61 -12.56 11.95
C ARG A 233 -5.99 -13.28 10.64
N ALA A 234 -5.98 -14.61 10.67
CA ALA A 234 -6.16 -15.51 9.54
C ALA A 234 -7.32 -15.16 8.59
N ALA A 235 -8.45 -14.71 9.12
CA ALA A 235 -9.63 -14.35 8.33
C ALA A 235 -9.35 -13.24 7.30
N ILE A 236 -8.42 -12.33 7.59
CA ILE A 236 -8.03 -11.21 6.71
C ILE A 236 -7.35 -11.74 5.42
N PRO A 237 -6.19 -12.42 5.47
CA PRO A 237 -5.53 -12.93 4.27
C PRO A 237 -6.37 -14.01 3.57
N GLN A 238 -7.11 -14.85 4.28
CA GLN A 238 -7.99 -15.84 3.67
C GLN A 238 -9.02 -15.19 2.75
N LYS A 239 -9.70 -14.15 3.24
CA LYS A 239 -10.72 -13.46 2.46
C LYS A 239 -10.13 -12.67 1.30
N GLN A 240 -8.99 -12.01 1.50
CA GLN A 240 -8.32 -11.28 0.43
C GLN A 240 -7.87 -12.21 -0.71
N VAL A 241 -7.32 -13.39 -0.38
CA VAL A 241 -6.95 -14.41 -1.36
C VAL A 241 -8.16 -14.89 -2.16
N ALA A 242 -9.29 -15.15 -1.50
CA ALA A 242 -10.52 -15.54 -2.19
C ALA A 242 -10.99 -14.46 -3.18
N LYS A 243 -10.95 -13.19 -2.79
CA LYS A 243 -11.31 -12.07 -3.68
C LYS A 243 -10.35 -11.93 -4.87
N LEU A 244 -9.05 -12.13 -4.66
CA LEU A 244 -8.07 -12.09 -5.76
C LEU A 244 -8.27 -13.25 -6.75
N ARG A 245 -8.58 -14.46 -6.25
CA ARG A 245 -8.93 -15.60 -7.12
C ARG A 245 -10.16 -15.32 -7.96
N GLU A 246 -11.19 -14.70 -7.36
CA GLU A 246 -12.40 -14.32 -8.10
C GLU A 246 -12.10 -13.29 -9.20
N ALA A 247 -11.33 -12.25 -8.87
CA ALA A 247 -10.97 -11.18 -9.79
C ALA A 247 -10.09 -11.64 -10.97
N ALA A 248 -9.42 -12.79 -10.84
CA ALA A 248 -8.58 -13.40 -11.86
C ALA A 248 -9.34 -14.33 -12.82
N LYS A 249 -10.63 -14.61 -12.57
CA LYS A 249 -11.43 -15.40 -13.52
C LYS A 249 -11.67 -14.59 -14.80
N PRO A 250 -11.63 -15.23 -15.98
CA PRO A 250 -12.08 -14.59 -17.20
C PRO A 250 -13.56 -14.25 -17.09
N ASN A 251 -13.93 -13.04 -17.50
CA ASN A 251 -15.33 -12.62 -17.66
C ASN A 251 -15.96 -13.30 -18.88
#